data_AF-A0A662B5V2-F1
#
_entry.id   AF-A0A662B5V2-F1
#
_cell.length_a   1.000
_cell.length_b   1.000
_cell.length_c   1.000
_cell.angle_alpha   90.00
_cell.angle_beta   90.00
_cell.angle_gamma   90.00
#
_symmetry.space_group_name_H-M   'P 1'
#
loop_
_entity.id
_entity.type
_entity.pdbx_description
1 polymer ?
#
loop_
_entity_poly.entity_id
_entity_poly.type
_entity_poly.pdbx_seq_one_letter_code
_entity_poly.pdbx_strand_id
1 'polypeptide(L)'
;MKTKLLILIALLSSSQLVFSQAVDINGFVRNYTGILYENGDFNMLQNTLNLNFEARGDRIAFKANPMLYLYGIDSLDFRLREIYLDLYFKS
;
A
#
# COMPACT_ATOMS: atom_id res chain seq x y z
N MET A 1 19.78 1.16 -40.83
CA MET A 1 19.86 1.10 -39.35
C MET A 1 19.46 2.43 -38.70
N LYS A 2 19.98 3.57 -39.18
CA LYS A 2 19.68 4.91 -38.66
C LYS A 2 18.18 5.27 -38.68
N THR A 3 17.45 4.89 -39.72
CA THR A 3 16.00 5.13 -39.85
C THR A 3 15.18 4.32 -38.83
N LYS A 4 15.57 3.07 -38.54
CA LYS A 4 14.90 2.25 -37.51
C LYS A 4 15.12 2.83 -36.11
N LEU A 5 16.34 3.34 -35.86
CA LEU A 5 16.67 4.02 -34.60
C LEU A 5 15.86 5.32 -34.44
N LEU A 6 15.71 6.11 -35.50
CA LEU A 6 14.88 7.32 -35.51
C LEU A 6 13.40 7.01 -35.24
N ILE A 7 12.85 5.95 -35.83
CA ILE A 7 11.47 5.50 -35.57
C ILE A 7 11.31 5.06 -34.11
N LEU A 8 12.28 4.34 -33.56
CA LEU A 8 12.26 3.91 -32.16
C LEU A 8 12.29 5.10 -31.19
N ILE A 9 13.13 6.11 -31.47
CA ILE A 9 13.19 7.35 -30.69
C ILE A 9 11.87 8.11 -30.78
N ALA A 10 11.28 8.22 -31.98
CA ALA A 10 9.99 8.86 -32.20
C ALA A 10 8.85 8.18 -31.42
N LEU A 11 8.83 6.84 -31.39
CA LEU A 11 7.87 6.07 -30.60
C LEU A 11 8.06 6.31 -29.09
N LEU A 12 9.31 6.29 -28.61
CA LEU A 12 9.60 6.53 -27.18
C LEU A 12 9.20 7.95 -26.75
N SER A 13 9.39 8.96 -27.60
CA SER A 13 8.95 10.34 -27.34
C SER A 13 7.44 10.55 -27.42
N SER A 14 6.68 9.62 -28.02
CA SER A 14 5.20 9.67 -28.05
C SER A 14 4.55 9.07 -26.81
N SER A 15 5.34 8.50 -25.88
CA SER A 15 4.82 8.13 -24.56
C SER A 15 4.49 9.41 -23.79
N GLN A 16 3.20 9.77 -23.80
CA GLN A 16 2.73 10.83 -22.92
C GLN A 16 3.05 10.41 -21.49
N LEU A 17 3.76 11.27 -20.77
CA LEU A 17 3.85 11.22 -19.32
C LEU A 17 2.43 11.46 -18.81
N VAL A 18 1.62 10.40 -18.78
CA VAL A 18 0.37 10.41 -18.05
C VAL A 18 0.78 10.72 -16.62
N PHE A 19 0.42 11.91 -16.14
CA PHE A 19 0.48 12.23 -14.72
C PHE A 19 -0.46 11.24 -14.04
N SER A 20 0.08 10.07 -13.67
CA SER A 20 -0.58 9.17 -12.75
C SER A 20 -0.96 10.02 -11.55
N GLN A 21 -2.24 10.05 -11.18
CA GLN A 21 -2.61 10.53 -9.86
C GLN A 21 -1.68 9.85 -8.87
N ALA A 22 -0.99 10.68 -8.09
CA ALA A 22 -0.04 10.19 -7.11
C ALA A 22 -0.79 9.25 -6.17
N VAL A 23 -0.23 8.06 -5.96
CA VAL A 23 -0.77 7.14 -4.95
C VAL A 23 -0.55 7.81 -3.60
N ASP A 24 -1.63 8.10 -2.89
CA ASP A 24 -1.59 8.51 -1.50
C ASP A 24 -1.16 7.30 -0.67
N ILE A 25 -0.05 7.48 0.05
CA ILE A 25 0.49 6.48 0.96
C ILE A 25 0.42 7.07 2.36
N ASN A 26 -0.42 6.47 3.19
CA ASN A 26 -0.58 6.86 4.59
C ASN A 26 -0.75 5.61 5.46
N GLY A 27 -0.93 5.78 6.77
CA GLY A 27 -1.10 4.65 7.67
C GLY A 27 -0.72 4.97 9.09
N PHE A 28 -0.44 3.92 9.86
CA PHE A 28 0.01 4.07 11.24
C PHE A 28 0.96 2.96 11.66
N VAL A 29 1.80 3.30 12.64
CA VAL A 29 2.56 2.35 13.44
C VAL A 29 2.00 2.40 14.86
N ARG A 30 1.81 1.24 15.47
CA ARG A 30 1.29 1.13 16.83
C ARG A 30 2.05 0.08 17.62
N ASN A 31 2.37 0.40 18.87
CA ASN A 31 2.88 -0.55 19.86
C ASN A 31 1.91 -0.59 21.05
N TYR A 32 1.59 -1.79 21.53
CA TYR A 32 0.97 -2.02 22.83
C TYR A 32 1.92 -2.87 23.67
N THR A 33 2.29 -2.34 24.83
CA THR A 33 3.07 -3.05 25.84
C THR A 33 2.31 -3.00 27.15
N GLY A 34 2.03 -4.15 27.74
CA GLY A 34 1.31 -4.28 29.01
C GLY A 34 1.91 -5.39 29.86
N ILE A 35 2.01 -5.17 31.16
CA ILE A 35 2.51 -6.14 32.14
C ILE A 35 1.56 -6.10 33.34
N LEU A 36 1.14 -7.26 33.82
CA LEU A 36 0.40 -7.37 35.07
C LEU A 36 1.35 -7.15 36.25
N TYR A 37 1.08 -6.11 37.05
CA TYR A 37 1.96 -5.68 38.14
C TYR A 37 2.14 -6.72 39.26
N GLU A 38 1.13 -7.54 39.52
CA GLU A 38 1.11 -8.45 40.67
C GLU A 38 2.20 -9.54 40.57
N ASN A 39 2.27 -10.24 39.44
CA ASN A 39 3.20 -11.35 39.25
C ASN A 39 3.88 -11.36 37.87
N GLY A 40 3.48 -10.50 36.93
CA GLY A 40 4.03 -10.45 35.58
C GLY A 40 3.60 -11.61 34.67
N ASP A 41 2.70 -12.49 35.12
CA ASP A 41 2.28 -13.68 34.38
C ASP A 41 1.53 -13.33 33.09
N PHE A 42 0.95 -12.13 33.03
CA PHE A 42 0.36 -11.59 31.83
C PHE A 42 1.24 -10.48 31.27
N ASN A 43 1.83 -10.76 30.11
CA ASN A 43 2.55 -9.79 29.29
C ASN A 43 1.91 -9.70 27.90
N MET A 44 1.65 -8.46 27.46
CA MET A 44 1.23 -8.17 26.09
C MET A 44 2.33 -7.36 25.43
N LEU A 45 2.83 -7.87 24.31
CA LEU A 45 3.68 -7.13 23.40
C LEU A 45 3.07 -7.26 22.01
N GLN A 46 2.57 -6.16 21.46
CA GLN A 46 1.94 -6.16 20.15
C GLN A 46 2.46 -5.00 19.33
N ASN A 47 2.85 -5.27 18.09
CA ASN A 47 3.26 -4.25 17.14
C ASN A 47 2.36 -4.34 15.90
N THR A 48 1.93 -3.21 15.38
CA THR A 48 1.16 -3.13 14.15
C THR A 48 1.79 -2.11 13.22
N LEU A 49 2.07 -2.52 11.99
CA LEU A 49 2.33 -1.62 10.87
C LEU A 49 1.14 -1.73 9.92
N ASN A 50 0.44 -0.63 9.70
CA ASN A 50 -0.67 -0.56 8.74
C ASN A 50 -0.32 0.49 7.69
N LEU A 51 -0.42 0.11 6.41
CA LEU A 51 -0.14 0.98 5.28
C LEU A 51 -1.37 1.01 4.37
N ASN A 52 -1.82 2.19 3.99
CA ASN A 52 -2.84 2.42 2.98
C ASN A 52 -2.16 2.93 1.71
N PHE A 53 -2.57 2.38 0.58
CA PHE A 53 -2.26 2.86 -0.75
C PHE A 53 -3.60 3.17 -1.42
N GLU A 54 -3.83 4.43 -1.76
CA GLU A 54 -5.06 4.87 -2.42
C GLU A 54 -4.71 5.75 -3.61
N ALA A 55 -5.40 5.57 -4.72
CA ALA A 55 -5.46 6.59 -5.75
C ALA A 55 -6.89 6.73 -6.23
N ARG A 56 -7.30 7.98 -6.46
CA ARG A 56 -8.64 8.32 -6.92
C ARG A 56 -8.57 9.23 -8.13
N GLY A 57 -9.16 8.77 -9.22
CA GLY A 57 -9.36 9.52 -10.44
C GLY A 57 -10.81 9.59 -10.87
N ASP A 58 -11.04 10.27 -11.98
CA ASP A 58 -12.38 10.54 -12.50
C ASP A 58 -13.12 9.28 -12.97
N ARG A 59 -12.38 8.23 -13.33
CA ARG A 59 -12.92 6.98 -13.88
C ARG A 59 -12.47 5.73 -13.16
N ILE A 60 -11.39 5.81 -12.40
CA ILE A 60 -10.77 4.68 -11.71
C ILE A 60 -10.38 5.13 -10.31
N ALA A 61 -10.67 4.30 -9.32
CA ALA A 61 -10.10 4.44 -7.99
C ALA A 61 -9.62 3.07 -7.51
N PHE A 62 -8.58 3.02 -6.68
CA PHE A 62 -8.14 1.77 -6.07
C PHE A 62 -7.75 1.98 -4.62
N LYS A 63 -7.82 0.89 -3.84
CA LYS A 63 -7.30 0.85 -2.48
C LYS A 63 -6.62 -0.48 -2.20
N ALA A 64 -5.49 -0.44 -1.52
CA ALA A 64 -4.86 -1.59 -0.90
C ALA A 64 -4.44 -1.23 0.54
N ASN A 65 -4.82 -2.06 1.51
CA ASN A 65 -4.45 -1.86 2.93
C ASN A 65 -3.76 -3.10 3.51
N PRO A 66 -2.47 -3.34 3.19
CA PRO A 66 -1.68 -4.34 3.89
C PRO A 66 -1.41 -3.92 5.34
N MET A 67 -1.39 -4.92 6.22
CA MET A 67 -1.11 -4.77 7.64
C MET A 67 -0.21 -5.91 8.11
N LEU A 68 0.85 -5.57 8.81
CA LEU A 68 1.67 -6.52 9.56
C LEU A 68 1.35 -6.37 11.04
N TYR A 69 1.07 -7.49 11.69
CA TYR A 69 0.79 -7.58 13.11
C TYR A 69 1.74 -8.58 13.75
N LEU A 70 2.48 -8.15 14.78
CA LEU A 70 3.38 -9.02 15.52
C LEU A 70 2.88 -9.13 16.96
N TYR A 71 2.57 -10.33 17.40
CA TYR A 71 2.32 -10.65 18.81
C TYR A 71 3.57 -11.28 19.42
N GLY A 72 4.03 -10.77 20.55
CA GLY A 72 5.30 -11.18 21.15
C GLY A 72 6.49 -10.83 20.25
N ILE A 73 7.38 -11.80 20.06
CA ILE A 73 8.61 -11.66 19.26
C ILE A 73 8.67 -12.60 18.05
N ASP A 74 7.72 -13.52 17.92
CA ASP A 74 7.77 -14.66 17.00
C ASP A 74 6.49 -14.87 16.17
N SER A 75 5.38 -14.23 16.56
CA SER A 75 4.07 -14.45 15.92
C SER A 75 3.71 -13.32 14.97
N LEU A 76 4.37 -13.29 13.80
CA LEU A 76 4.07 -12.32 12.73
C LEU A 76 2.89 -12.80 11.87
N ASP A 77 1.89 -11.94 11.74
CA ASP A 77 0.67 -12.14 10.96
C ASP A 77 0.53 -11.03 9.92
N PHE A 78 0.43 -11.43 8.65
CA PHE A 78 0.17 -10.52 7.54
C PHE A 78 -1.32 -10.55 7.18
N ARG A 79 -1.94 -9.38 7.11
CA ARG A 79 -3.33 -9.21 6.75
C ARG A 79 -3.48 -8.21 5.61
N LEU A 80 -4.39 -8.50 4.69
CA LEU A 80 -4.83 -7.55 3.67
C LEU A 80 -6.25 -7.14 4.02
N ARG A 81 -6.42 -5.97 4.62
CA ARG A 81 -7.71 -5.52 5.17
C ARG A 81 -8.69 -5.07 4.09
N GLU A 82 -8.16 -4.43 3.04
CA GLU A 82 -8.91 -3.96 1.89
C GLU A 82 -8.05 -4.16 0.64
N ILE A 83 -8.66 -4.64 -0.44
CA ILE A 83 -8.09 -4.65 -1.78
C ILE A 83 -9.22 -4.55 -2.80
N TYR A 84 -9.33 -3.42 -3.50
CA TYR A 84 -10.37 -3.23 -4.50
C TYR A 84 -9.97 -2.20 -5.56
N LEU A 85 -10.70 -2.26 -6.67
CA LEU A 85 -10.60 -1.36 -7.82
C LEU A 85 -12.02 -0.99 -8.24
N ASP A 86 -12.31 0.30 -8.23
CA ASP A 86 -13.58 0.86 -8.68
C ASP A 86 -13.42 1.42 -10.09
N LEU A 87 -14.36 1.06 -10.97
CA LEU A 87 -14.40 1.53 -12.35
C LEU A 87 -15.73 2.25 -12.59
N TYR A 88 -15.65 3.51 -13.00
CA TYR A 88 -16.82 4.30 -13.37
C TYR A 88 -16.99 4.31 -14.90
N PHE A 89 -18.13 3.77 -15.35
CA PHE A 89 -18.53 3.77 -16.75
C PHE A 89 -19.66 4.78 -16.96
N LYS A 90 -19.41 5.81 -17.78
CA LYS A 90 -20.45 6.71 -18.25
C LYS A 90 -21.07 6.09 -19.51
N SER A 91 -22.32 5.63 -19.42
CA SER A 91 -23.16 5.32 -20.59
C SER A 91 -23.80 6.59 -21.14
#